data_AF-A0A2E7LC90-F1
#
_entry.id   AF-A0A2E7LC90-F1
#
_cell.length_a   1.000
_cell.length_b   1.000
_cell.length_c   1.000
_cell.angle_alpha   90.00
_cell.angle_beta   90.00
_cell.angle_gamma   90.00
#
_symmetry.space_group_name_H-M   'P 1'
#
loop_
_entity.id
_entity.type
_entity.pdbx_description
1 polymer ?
#
loop_
_entity_poly.entity_id
_entity_poly.type
_entity_poly.pdbx_seq_one_letter_code
_entity_poly.pdbx_strand_id
1 'polypeptide(L)'
;MQPGTANRVIRLFHSRPQTTGRGPLLTVIFLWGAMGWPGLPGFVPAVGLATERAVAERVRQWVGELGSVKFSIRQFATTNLIAQGVVALPEVEAGLKSSDREVRLRCQRIYRVIRENDFQARLVRFAADTGLHAHGLPKWPAFRSLTGDNASARQLFVAMQQEQGLFLTEIEQKPKGEAPLIEHGLATLNGHRAGQRRKQPSLATLATLLLFVLDWQIDNRELNDALTLYLFRLDANLRDSPVREPLIALLRHWIPRQEGPSTYMSMHISLRHGIAEARVLAERALSATAVAAERQREKKNGRTYWRHLAVVVLARFGDDRHVAVLTPLLNDSTPTPYGRRQGAQRDVTQMCDIALAALVKLRKRDLSEFGFRDIRQHPEQVWDLGTLAFASDQERRRAIANWHRAEQAVNRSPRTP
;
A
#
# COMPACT_ATOMS: atom_id res chain seq x y z
N MET A 1 37.12 -21.31 -24.25
CA MET A 1 36.19 -22.21 -23.53
C MET A 1 35.46 -21.39 -22.47
N GLN A 2 34.18 -21.09 -22.69
CA GLN A 2 33.26 -20.42 -21.78
C GLN A 2 32.00 -21.30 -21.65
N PRO A 3 31.41 -21.48 -20.45
CA PRO A 3 30.10 -22.07 -20.33
C PRO A 3 29.00 -21.00 -20.45
N GLY A 4 27.98 -21.36 -21.23
CA GLY A 4 26.95 -20.50 -21.77
C GLY A 4 25.87 -20.05 -20.79
N THR A 5 25.37 -18.86 -21.11
CA THR A 5 24.27 -18.13 -20.51
C THR A 5 22.94 -18.63 -21.10
N ALA A 6 21.98 -18.99 -20.24
CA ALA A 6 20.57 -19.12 -20.64
C ALA A 6 19.66 -18.85 -19.43
N ASN A 7 19.21 -17.61 -19.28
CA ASN A 7 17.99 -17.27 -18.55
C ASN A 7 17.36 -16.04 -19.24
N ARG A 8 16.48 -16.32 -20.22
CA ARG A 8 15.63 -15.28 -20.84
C ARG A 8 14.36 -15.16 -20.02
N VAL A 9 14.30 -14.08 -19.25
CA VAL A 9 13.09 -13.55 -18.62
C VAL A 9 12.18 -13.01 -19.73
N ILE A 10 10.93 -13.48 -19.77
CA ILE A 10 9.88 -12.92 -20.62
C ILE A 10 9.52 -11.52 -20.06
N ARG A 11 9.95 -10.47 -20.77
CA ARG A 11 9.41 -9.10 -20.61
C ARG A 11 8.19 -8.97 -21.53
N LEU A 12 7.04 -8.59 -20.97
CA LEU A 12 5.87 -8.15 -21.73
C LEU A 12 5.60 -6.67 -21.45
N PHE A 13 6.03 -5.82 -22.38
CA PHE A 13 5.57 -4.46 -22.71
C PHE A 13 5.93 -4.32 -24.21
N HIS A 14 5.14 -3.86 -25.18
CA HIS A 14 4.05 -2.88 -25.29
C HIS A 14 3.06 -3.36 -26.40
N SER A 15 1.86 -2.82 -26.60
CA SER A 15 1.65 -1.56 -27.36
C SER A 15 0.15 -1.40 -27.72
N ARG A 16 -0.28 -0.14 -27.92
CA ARG A 16 -1.62 0.25 -28.42
C ARG A 16 -1.88 -0.34 -29.81
N PRO A 17 -3.14 -0.67 -30.17
CA PRO A 17 -3.45 -1.26 -31.46
C PRO A 17 -3.56 -0.18 -32.55
N GLN A 18 -2.79 -0.34 -33.63
CA GLN A 18 -3.15 0.21 -34.93
C GLN A 18 -3.93 -0.87 -35.70
N THR A 19 -5.06 -0.44 -36.23
CA THR A 19 -5.99 -1.18 -37.08
C THR A 19 -5.39 -1.49 -38.44
N THR A 20 -5.24 -2.76 -38.81
CA THR A 20 -5.41 -3.24 -40.19
C THR A 20 -5.79 -4.72 -40.18
N GLY A 21 -6.79 -5.04 -40.99
CA GLY A 21 -7.48 -6.32 -41.00
C GLY A 21 -6.67 -7.45 -41.62
N ARG A 22 -6.79 -8.62 -40.99
CA ARG A 22 -6.97 -9.97 -41.56
C ARG A 22 -6.82 -10.93 -40.39
N GLY A 23 -7.93 -11.50 -39.94
CA GLY A 23 -7.95 -12.43 -38.81
C GLY A 23 -7.38 -13.80 -39.17
N PRO A 24 -7.10 -14.62 -38.14
CA PRO A 24 -7.29 -16.05 -38.27
C PRO A 24 -8.07 -16.66 -37.08
N LEU A 25 -9.04 -17.49 -37.47
CA LEU A 25 -9.47 -18.74 -36.85
C LEU A 25 -9.71 -18.75 -35.33
N LEU A 26 -10.97 -18.46 -34.99
CA LEU A 26 -11.62 -18.85 -33.74
C LEU A 26 -11.63 -20.37 -33.59
N THR A 27 -10.88 -20.88 -32.62
CA THR A 27 -11.12 -22.22 -32.06
C THR A 27 -12.41 -22.17 -31.25
N VAL A 28 -13.50 -22.64 -31.85
CA VAL A 28 -14.78 -22.85 -31.17
C VAL A 28 -14.60 -24.00 -30.18
N ILE A 29 -14.53 -23.67 -28.90
CA ILE A 29 -14.74 -24.65 -27.82
C ILE A 29 -16.25 -24.87 -27.73
N PHE A 30 -16.70 -26.05 -28.13
CA PHE A 30 -18.08 -26.50 -27.92
C PHE A 30 -18.34 -26.66 -26.42
N LEU A 31 -19.00 -25.66 -25.83
CA LEU A 31 -19.71 -25.79 -24.56
C LEU A 31 -21.01 -26.56 -24.84
N TRP A 32 -21.05 -27.82 -24.44
CA TRP A 32 -22.30 -28.58 -24.38
C TRP A 32 -23.17 -28.01 -23.27
N GLY A 33 -24.19 -27.24 -23.66
CA GLY A 33 -25.30 -26.85 -22.82
C GLY A 33 -26.22 -28.03 -22.59
N ALA A 34 -26.37 -28.45 -21.34
CA ALA A 34 -27.40 -29.39 -20.92
C ALA A 34 -28.78 -28.69 -21.00
N MET A 35 -29.57 -29.02 -22.02
CA MET A 35 -31.01 -28.81 -22.00
C MET A 35 -31.62 -29.80 -21.01
N GLY A 36 -32.25 -29.27 -19.96
CA GLY A 36 -32.99 -30.04 -18.97
C GLY A 36 -34.31 -30.56 -19.54
N TRP A 37 -34.52 -31.87 -19.41
CA TRP A 37 -35.83 -32.52 -19.53
C TRP A 37 -36.35 -32.77 -18.11
N PRO A 38 -37.61 -32.42 -17.78
CA PRO A 38 -38.15 -32.67 -16.45
C PRO A 38 -38.70 -34.09 -16.34
N GLY A 39 -38.37 -34.75 -15.23
CA GLY A 39 -39.17 -35.84 -14.69
C GLY A 39 -38.54 -37.23 -14.84
N LEU A 40 -37.79 -37.64 -13.82
CA LEU A 40 -37.90 -38.96 -13.17
C LEU A 40 -37.21 -38.87 -11.78
N PRO A 41 -37.81 -39.38 -10.70
CA PRO A 41 -37.21 -39.35 -9.38
C PRO A 41 -36.24 -40.53 -9.18
N GLY A 42 -35.07 -40.22 -8.61
CA GLY A 42 -34.28 -41.20 -7.85
C GLY A 42 -33.41 -42.17 -8.65
N PHE A 43 -32.36 -41.66 -9.30
CA PHE A 43 -31.14 -42.44 -9.52
C PHE A 43 -29.94 -41.51 -9.44
N VAL A 44 -29.25 -41.51 -8.29
CA VAL A 44 -27.93 -40.88 -8.17
C VAL A 44 -26.93 -41.90 -8.71
N PRO A 45 -26.30 -41.71 -9.88
CA PRO A 45 -25.37 -42.69 -10.39
C PRO A 45 -24.11 -42.70 -9.52
N ALA A 46 -23.74 -43.87 -8.99
CA ALA A 46 -22.50 -44.14 -8.27
C ALA A 46 -21.22 -44.05 -9.14
N VAL A 47 -21.27 -43.29 -10.24
CA VAL A 47 -20.26 -43.26 -11.32
C VAL A 47 -19.04 -42.40 -10.97
N GLY A 48 -19.13 -41.50 -9.98
CA GLY A 48 -18.02 -40.62 -9.59
C GLY A 48 -16.86 -41.31 -8.83
N LEU A 49 -17.15 -42.35 -8.04
CA LEU A 49 -16.15 -42.94 -7.13
C LEU A 49 -15.19 -43.93 -7.82
N ALA A 50 -15.63 -44.59 -8.89
CA ALA A 50 -14.81 -45.55 -9.63
C ALA A 50 -13.70 -44.86 -10.43
N THR A 51 -13.99 -43.68 -10.99
CA THR A 51 -13.03 -42.87 -11.75
C THR A 51 -11.94 -42.28 -10.87
N GLU A 52 -12.27 -41.80 -9.66
CA GLU A 52 -11.29 -41.22 -8.74
C GLU A 52 -10.29 -42.27 -8.22
N ARG A 53 -10.76 -43.48 -7.91
CA ARG A 53 -9.88 -44.59 -7.50
C ARG A 53 -8.92 -44.99 -8.61
N ALA A 54 -9.41 -45.10 -9.86
CA ALA A 54 -8.58 -45.43 -11.01
C ALA A 54 -7.50 -44.38 -11.29
N VAL A 55 -7.82 -43.09 -11.10
CA VAL A 55 -6.85 -41.99 -11.22
C VAL A 55 -5.79 -42.08 -10.11
N ALA A 56 -6.19 -42.27 -8.85
CA ALA A 56 -5.27 -42.39 -7.73
C ALA A 56 -4.30 -43.57 -7.89
N GLU A 57 -4.80 -44.71 -8.38
CA GLU A 57 -4.00 -45.91 -8.64
C GLU A 57 -2.98 -45.69 -9.77
N ARG A 58 -3.37 -44.95 -10.81
CA ARG A 58 -2.45 -44.55 -11.88
C ARG A 58 -1.37 -43.60 -11.39
N VAL A 59 -1.72 -42.63 -10.55
CA VAL A 59 -0.76 -41.71 -9.93
C VAL A 59 0.26 -42.48 -9.09
N ARG A 60 -0.17 -43.45 -8.27
CA ARG A 60 0.73 -44.33 -7.52
C ARG A 60 1.70 -45.09 -8.42
N GLN A 61 1.19 -45.65 -9.52
CA GLN A 61 2.04 -46.33 -10.50
C GLN A 61 3.11 -45.39 -11.06
N TRP A 62 2.74 -44.17 -11.48
CA TRP A 62 3.70 -43.20 -11.98
C TRP A 62 4.75 -42.82 -10.94
N VAL A 63 4.40 -42.69 -9.66
CA VAL A 63 5.38 -42.45 -8.59
C VAL A 63 6.40 -43.60 -8.51
N GLY A 64 5.96 -44.86 -8.60
CA GLY A 64 6.86 -46.01 -8.67
C GLY A 64 7.75 -46.00 -9.92
N GLU A 65 7.20 -45.61 -11.07
CA GLU A 65 7.91 -45.51 -12.34
C GLU A 65 9.01 -44.43 -12.37
N LEU A 66 9.01 -43.48 -11.42
CA LEU A 66 10.09 -42.52 -11.24
C LEU A 66 11.44 -43.18 -10.88
N GLY A 67 11.41 -44.38 -10.28
CA GLY A 67 12.60 -45.18 -9.98
C GLY A 67 13.03 -46.13 -11.11
N SER A 68 12.32 -46.14 -12.24
CA SER A 68 12.61 -47.06 -13.35
C SER A 68 14.02 -46.86 -13.89
N VAL A 69 14.69 -47.95 -14.28
CA VAL A 69 16.00 -47.89 -14.97
C VAL A 69 15.91 -47.19 -16.33
N LYS A 70 14.76 -47.25 -17.00
CA LYS A 70 14.54 -46.65 -18.32
C LYS A 70 14.23 -45.16 -18.20
N PHE A 71 15.06 -44.31 -18.79
CA PHE A 71 14.87 -42.85 -18.78
C PHE A 71 13.52 -42.41 -19.34
N SER A 72 13.05 -43.03 -20.43
CA SER A 72 11.77 -42.72 -21.06
C SER A 72 10.58 -42.93 -20.11
N ILE A 73 10.59 -44.01 -19.32
CA ILE A 73 9.56 -44.30 -18.31
C ILE A 73 9.57 -43.21 -17.23
N ARG A 74 10.75 -42.86 -16.70
CA ARG A 74 10.86 -41.78 -15.69
C ARG A 74 10.34 -40.44 -16.22
N GLN A 75 10.67 -40.10 -17.46
CA GLN A 75 10.25 -38.84 -18.08
C GLN A 75 8.74 -38.80 -18.34
N PHE A 76 8.17 -39.92 -18.78
CA PHE A 76 6.73 -40.07 -18.97
C PHE A 76 6.00 -39.91 -17.63
N ALA A 77 6.41 -40.63 -16.59
CA ALA A 77 5.83 -40.53 -15.25
C ALA A 77 5.93 -39.09 -14.70
N THR A 78 7.09 -38.45 -14.85
CA THR A 78 7.30 -37.05 -14.43
C THR A 78 6.30 -36.11 -15.11
N THR A 79 6.12 -36.24 -16.42
CA THR A 79 5.23 -35.38 -17.21
C THR A 79 3.77 -35.58 -16.81
N ASN A 80 3.34 -36.84 -16.63
CA ASN A 80 1.98 -37.15 -16.24
C ASN A 80 1.65 -36.69 -14.82
N LEU A 81 2.56 -36.87 -13.87
CA LEU A 81 2.37 -36.39 -12.49
C LEU A 81 2.21 -34.86 -12.45
N ILE A 82 3.02 -34.12 -13.21
CA ILE A 82 2.88 -32.66 -13.32
C ILE A 82 1.54 -32.28 -13.96
N ALA A 83 1.13 -32.99 -15.02
CA ALA A 83 -0.11 -32.73 -15.73
C ALA A 83 -1.37 -32.97 -14.87
N GLN A 84 -1.33 -33.94 -13.94
CA GLN A 84 -2.41 -34.15 -12.96
C GLN A 84 -2.52 -33.02 -11.92
N GLY A 85 -1.45 -32.26 -11.69
CA GLY A 85 -1.46 -31.14 -10.76
C GLY A 85 -1.80 -31.56 -9.32
N VAL A 86 -2.69 -30.82 -8.67
CA VAL A 86 -3.04 -30.98 -7.24
C VAL A 86 -3.52 -32.39 -6.91
N VAL A 87 -4.19 -33.08 -7.85
CA VAL A 87 -4.69 -34.45 -7.67
C VAL A 87 -3.54 -35.43 -7.39
N ALA A 88 -2.34 -35.19 -7.92
CA ALA A 88 -1.19 -36.05 -7.70
C ALA A 88 -0.43 -35.76 -6.39
N LEU A 89 -0.70 -34.65 -5.70
CA LEU A 89 0.10 -34.24 -4.52
C LEU A 89 0.15 -35.27 -3.40
N PRO A 90 -0.95 -35.93 -2.97
CA PRO A 90 -0.90 -36.88 -1.85
C PRO A 90 0.12 -38.01 -2.08
N GLU A 91 0.17 -38.55 -3.30
CA GLU A 91 1.07 -39.64 -3.66
C GLU A 91 2.50 -39.16 -3.91
N VAL A 92 2.66 -37.96 -4.49
CA VAL A 92 3.97 -37.32 -4.64
C VAL A 92 4.59 -37.01 -3.27
N GLU A 93 3.79 -36.56 -2.30
CA GLU A 93 4.21 -36.35 -0.90
C GLU A 93 4.61 -37.66 -0.22
N ALA A 94 3.86 -38.75 -0.44
CA ALA A 94 4.25 -40.07 0.02
C ALA A 94 5.60 -40.50 -0.59
N GLY A 95 5.81 -40.23 -1.88
CA GLY A 95 7.05 -40.49 -2.61
C GLY A 95 8.28 -39.74 -2.06
N LEU A 96 8.10 -38.60 -1.35
CA LEU A 96 9.19 -37.91 -0.65
C LEU A 96 9.82 -38.76 0.46
N LYS A 97 9.09 -39.77 0.96
CA LYS A 97 9.52 -40.71 2.00
C LYS A 97 9.95 -42.07 1.46
N SER A 98 10.00 -42.24 0.13
CA SER A 98 10.42 -43.49 -0.53
C SER A 98 11.80 -43.94 -0.06
N SER A 99 12.07 -45.24 -0.02
CA SER A 99 13.42 -45.79 0.21
C SER A 99 14.36 -45.53 -0.97
N ASP A 100 13.83 -45.45 -2.19
CA ASP A 100 14.58 -45.12 -3.40
C ASP A 100 14.94 -43.62 -3.45
N ARG A 101 16.24 -43.34 -3.55
CA ARG A 101 16.78 -41.98 -3.62
C ARG A 101 16.35 -41.22 -4.89
N GLU A 102 16.29 -41.89 -6.04
CA GLU A 102 15.86 -41.25 -7.30
C GLU A 102 14.39 -40.86 -7.22
N VAL A 103 13.53 -41.74 -6.69
CA VAL A 103 12.11 -41.44 -6.46
C VAL A 103 11.95 -40.23 -5.54
N ARG A 104 12.66 -40.19 -4.39
CA ARG A 104 12.61 -39.04 -3.47
C ARG A 104 13.00 -37.73 -4.16
N LEU A 105 14.12 -37.71 -4.89
CA LEU A 105 14.62 -36.52 -5.58
C LEU A 105 13.66 -36.02 -6.65
N ARG A 106 13.06 -36.93 -7.44
CA ARG A 106 12.08 -36.56 -8.47
C ARG A 106 10.78 -36.09 -7.86
N CYS A 107 10.26 -36.77 -6.85
CA CYS A 107 9.07 -36.34 -6.12
C CYS A 107 9.27 -34.94 -5.55
N GLN A 108 10.45 -34.61 -5.00
CA GLN A 108 10.75 -33.27 -4.49
C GLN A 108 10.67 -32.19 -5.59
N ARG A 109 11.16 -32.48 -6.80
CA ARG A 109 11.08 -31.56 -7.95
C ARG A 109 9.64 -31.42 -8.44
N ILE A 110 8.95 -32.53 -8.62
CA ILE A 110 7.56 -32.58 -9.09
C ILE A 110 6.65 -31.84 -8.11
N TYR A 111 6.80 -32.09 -6.80
CA TYR A 111 6.07 -31.41 -5.74
C TYR A 111 6.17 -29.88 -5.86
N ARG A 112 7.40 -29.36 -6.01
CA ARG A 112 7.62 -27.91 -6.19
C ARG A 112 6.92 -27.37 -7.43
N VAL A 113 7.02 -28.06 -8.57
CA VAL A 113 6.39 -27.64 -9.83
C VAL A 113 4.86 -27.65 -9.71
N ILE A 114 4.28 -28.70 -9.15
CA ILE A 114 2.82 -28.79 -8.97
C ILE A 114 2.32 -27.66 -8.06
N ARG A 115 2.99 -27.43 -6.93
CA ARG A 115 2.61 -26.37 -5.98
C ARG A 115 2.70 -24.98 -6.59
N GLU A 116 3.75 -24.71 -7.38
CA GLU A 116 3.89 -23.44 -8.11
C GLU A 116 2.80 -23.27 -9.17
N ASN A 117 2.55 -24.30 -9.98
CA ASN A 117 1.51 -24.25 -11.02
C ASN A 117 0.12 -24.04 -10.42
N ASP A 118 -0.20 -24.72 -9.31
CA ASP A 118 -1.45 -24.53 -8.60
C ASP A 118 -1.58 -23.10 -8.02
N PHE A 119 -0.50 -22.57 -7.45
CA PHE A 119 -0.49 -21.20 -6.93
C PHE A 119 -0.72 -20.17 -8.05
N GLN A 120 -0.02 -20.30 -9.18
CA GLN A 120 -0.24 -19.42 -10.34
C GLN A 120 -1.67 -19.55 -10.89
N ALA A 121 -2.21 -20.77 -10.97
CA ALA A 121 -3.59 -20.98 -11.39
C ALA A 121 -4.59 -20.31 -10.43
N ARG A 122 -4.35 -20.36 -9.11
CA ARG A 122 -5.15 -19.64 -8.11
C ARG A 122 -5.07 -18.12 -8.29
N LEU A 123 -3.89 -17.57 -8.57
CA LEU A 123 -3.74 -16.13 -8.85
C LEU A 123 -4.48 -15.69 -10.11
N VAL A 124 -4.41 -16.48 -11.18
CA VAL A 124 -5.15 -16.20 -12.43
C VAL A 124 -6.65 -16.26 -12.18
N ARG A 125 -7.15 -17.29 -11.49
CA ARG A 125 -8.57 -17.39 -11.11
C ARG A 125 -9.00 -16.22 -10.23
N PHE A 126 -8.20 -15.86 -9.24
CA PHE A 126 -8.48 -14.74 -8.35
C PHE A 126 -8.55 -13.40 -9.10
N ALA A 127 -7.62 -13.17 -10.03
CA ALA A 127 -7.61 -11.96 -10.86
C ALA A 127 -8.82 -11.87 -11.80
N ALA A 128 -9.31 -13.00 -12.30
CA ALA A 128 -10.44 -13.08 -13.23
C ALA A 128 -11.81 -13.17 -12.53
N ASP A 129 -11.86 -13.63 -11.28
CA ASP A 129 -13.08 -13.71 -10.51
C ASP A 129 -13.65 -12.30 -10.28
N THR A 130 -14.97 -12.19 -10.16
CA THR A 130 -15.68 -10.98 -9.71
C THR A 130 -16.46 -11.21 -8.41
N GLY A 131 -16.45 -12.45 -7.91
CA GLY A 131 -17.06 -12.87 -6.64
C GLY A 131 -16.12 -12.80 -5.45
N LEU A 132 -16.64 -13.15 -4.26
CA LEU A 132 -15.98 -12.94 -2.97
C LEU A 132 -14.92 -14.00 -2.60
N HIS A 133 -14.58 -14.91 -3.51
CA HIS A 133 -13.75 -16.07 -3.20
C HIS A 133 -12.28 -15.69 -3.03
N ALA A 134 -11.68 -16.08 -1.90
CA ALA A 134 -10.26 -15.87 -1.63
C ALA A 134 -9.34 -16.80 -2.43
N HIS A 135 -9.89 -17.85 -3.05
CA HIS A 135 -9.14 -18.92 -3.75
C HIS A 135 -7.99 -19.51 -2.89
N GLY A 136 -8.12 -19.47 -1.56
CA GLY A 136 -7.08 -19.93 -0.63
C GLY A 136 -5.80 -19.08 -0.63
N LEU A 137 -5.87 -17.81 -1.04
CA LEU A 137 -4.75 -16.88 -0.96
C LEU A 137 -4.65 -16.26 0.45
N PRO A 138 -3.48 -16.36 1.12
CA PRO A 138 -3.31 -15.90 2.49
C PRO A 138 -3.50 -14.39 2.59
N LYS A 139 -4.11 -13.90 3.67
CA LYS A 139 -4.35 -12.49 3.96
C LYS A 139 -5.27 -11.71 3.03
N TRP A 140 -5.97 -12.36 2.10
CA TRP A 140 -6.97 -11.68 1.28
C TRP A 140 -8.07 -11.01 2.12
N PRO A 141 -8.67 -11.66 3.14
CA PRO A 141 -9.71 -11.02 3.93
C PRO A 141 -9.25 -9.74 4.64
N ALA A 142 -8.03 -9.75 5.21
CA ALA A 142 -7.42 -8.61 5.89
C ALA A 142 -7.07 -7.47 4.92
N PHE A 143 -6.56 -7.80 3.73
CA PHE A 143 -6.28 -6.80 2.70
C PHE A 143 -7.56 -6.18 2.14
N ARG A 144 -8.58 -7.01 1.88
CA ARG A 144 -9.88 -6.58 1.37
C ARG A 144 -10.61 -5.66 2.35
N SER A 145 -10.54 -5.91 3.66
CA SER A 145 -11.19 -5.05 4.64
C SER A 145 -10.61 -3.63 4.68
N LEU A 146 -9.34 -3.45 4.28
CA LEU A 146 -8.66 -2.17 4.24
C LEU A 146 -8.78 -1.46 2.88
N THR A 147 -8.85 -2.21 1.78
CA THR A 147 -8.74 -1.66 0.41
C THR A 147 -9.99 -1.82 -0.44
N GLY A 148 -10.96 -2.60 0.03
CA GLY A 148 -12.13 -3.00 -0.72
C GLY A 148 -11.84 -4.13 -1.71
N ASP A 149 -12.82 -4.40 -2.58
CA ASP A 149 -12.75 -5.46 -3.59
C ASP A 149 -13.02 -4.88 -4.97
N ASN A 150 -11.96 -4.40 -5.63
CA ASN A 150 -12.00 -3.87 -6.98
C ASN A 150 -10.80 -4.36 -7.79
N ALA A 151 -10.84 -4.16 -9.12
CA ALA A 151 -9.81 -4.65 -10.03
C ALA A 151 -8.40 -4.17 -9.66
N SER A 152 -8.25 -2.90 -9.24
CA SER A 152 -6.97 -2.32 -8.81
C SER A 152 -6.46 -2.97 -7.52
N ALA A 153 -7.33 -3.17 -6.53
CA ALA A 153 -7.01 -3.86 -5.27
C ALA A 153 -6.58 -5.30 -5.52
N ARG A 154 -7.31 -6.04 -6.37
CA ARG A 154 -6.93 -7.41 -6.76
C ARG A 154 -5.59 -7.45 -7.49
N GLN A 155 -5.36 -6.51 -8.41
CA GLN A 155 -4.07 -6.40 -9.11
C GLN A 155 -2.91 -6.16 -8.14
N LEU A 156 -3.07 -5.24 -7.18
CA LEU A 156 -2.06 -5.02 -6.14
C LEU A 156 -1.83 -6.27 -5.31
N PHE A 157 -2.90 -6.95 -4.91
CA PHE A 157 -2.82 -8.15 -4.09
C PHE A 157 -2.15 -9.31 -4.83
N VAL A 158 -2.42 -9.50 -6.13
CA VAL A 158 -1.70 -10.49 -6.95
C VAL A 158 -0.20 -10.18 -6.98
N ALA A 159 0.19 -8.91 -7.16
CA ALA A 159 1.60 -8.53 -7.12
C ALA A 159 2.22 -8.79 -5.74
N MET A 160 1.48 -8.55 -4.65
CA MET A 160 1.90 -8.89 -3.28
C MET A 160 2.14 -10.39 -3.13
N GLN A 161 1.24 -11.23 -3.64
CA GLN A 161 1.38 -12.69 -3.59
C GLN A 161 2.57 -13.19 -4.41
N GLN A 162 2.80 -12.62 -5.59
CA GLN A 162 3.93 -13.00 -6.46
C GLN A 162 5.28 -12.64 -5.84
N GLU A 163 5.38 -11.50 -5.16
CA GLU A 163 6.65 -11.03 -4.58
C GLU A 163 6.88 -11.51 -3.15
N GLN A 164 5.81 -11.62 -2.35
CA GLN A 164 5.86 -11.80 -0.89
C GLN A 164 4.93 -12.92 -0.40
N GLY A 165 4.49 -13.85 -1.26
CA GLY A 165 3.52 -14.90 -0.92
C GLY A 165 3.93 -15.81 0.24
N LEU A 166 5.22 -16.11 0.38
CA LEU A 166 5.74 -16.86 1.54
C LEU A 166 5.57 -16.06 2.84
N PHE A 167 5.94 -14.78 2.83
CA PHE A 167 5.78 -13.91 4.00
C PHE A 167 4.29 -13.74 4.35
N LEU A 168 3.41 -13.55 3.36
CA LEU A 168 1.95 -13.50 3.55
C LEU A 168 1.41 -14.79 4.18
N THR A 169 1.94 -15.95 3.79
CA THR A 169 1.58 -17.25 4.39
C THR A 169 2.03 -17.32 5.84
N GLU A 170 3.26 -16.88 6.13
CA GLU A 170 3.80 -16.87 7.49
C GLU A 170 2.99 -15.99 8.43
N ILE A 171 2.62 -14.77 8.01
CA ILE A 171 1.79 -13.87 8.85
C ILE A 171 0.34 -14.35 9.00
N GLU A 172 -0.13 -15.28 8.16
CA GLU A 172 -1.45 -15.94 8.32
C GLU A 172 -1.39 -17.05 9.37
N GLN A 173 -0.29 -17.79 9.43
CA GLN A 173 -0.14 -18.97 10.27
C GLN A 173 0.40 -18.67 11.67
N LYS A 174 1.24 -17.64 11.80
CA LYS A 174 1.92 -17.31 13.05
C LYS A 174 1.09 -16.35 13.93
N PRO A 175 1.22 -16.43 15.27
CA PRO A 175 0.60 -15.48 16.19
C PRO A 175 1.11 -14.05 15.97
N LYS A 176 0.24 -13.07 16.26
CA LYS A 176 0.56 -11.64 16.11
C LYS A 176 1.73 -11.25 17.03
N GLY A 177 2.65 -10.44 16.51
CA GLY A 177 3.74 -9.82 17.29
C GLY A 177 5.06 -10.60 17.36
N GLU A 178 5.22 -11.68 16.58
CA GLU A 178 6.49 -12.41 16.53
C GLU A 178 7.66 -11.54 16.04
N ALA A 179 8.69 -11.40 16.87
CA ALA A 179 9.90 -10.62 16.57
C ALA A 179 10.59 -11.00 15.24
N PRO A 180 10.73 -12.29 14.87
CA PRO A 180 11.34 -12.67 13.59
C PRO A 180 10.62 -12.10 12.35
N LEU A 181 9.31 -11.86 12.41
CA LEU A 181 8.56 -11.28 11.29
C LEU A 181 8.77 -9.76 11.17
N ILE A 182 8.98 -9.08 12.31
CA ILE A 182 9.37 -7.66 12.33
C ILE A 182 10.79 -7.52 11.76
N GLU A 183 11.71 -8.38 12.18
CA GLU A 183 13.08 -8.43 11.67
C GLU A 183 13.11 -8.72 10.16
N HIS A 184 12.25 -9.63 9.67
CA HIS A 184 12.09 -9.88 8.24
C HIS A 184 11.63 -8.62 7.48
N GLY A 185 10.65 -7.88 8.02
CA GLY A 185 10.20 -6.61 7.43
C GLY A 185 11.31 -5.56 7.38
N LEU A 186 12.08 -5.42 8.46
CA LEU A 186 13.24 -4.52 8.51
C LEU A 186 14.34 -4.94 7.53
N ALA A 187 14.65 -6.22 7.43
CA ALA A 187 15.63 -6.75 6.48
C ALA A 187 15.21 -6.48 5.03
N THR A 188 13.92 -6.67 4.74
CA THR A 188 13.32 -6.39 3.42
C THR A 188 13.47 -4.92 3.02
N LEU A 189 13.21 -3.99 3.96
CA LEU A 189 13.37 -2.55 3.71
C LEU A 189 14.82 -2.10 3.63
N ASN A 190 15.71 -2.68 4.43
CA ASN A 190 17.12 -2.29 4.44
C ASN A 190 17.88 -2.77 3.20
N GLY A 191 17.35 -3.78 2.50
CA GLY A 191 18.00 -4.45 1.39
C GLY A 191 19.27 -5.21 1.83
N HIS A 192 19.72 -6.17 1.02
CA HIS A 192 21.01 -6.82 1.26
C HIS A 192 22.14 -5.78 1.10
N ARG A 193 22.84 -5.46 2.20
CA ARG A 193 23.92 -4.44 2.26
C ARG A 193 25.23 -4.85 1.57
N ALA A 194 25.32 -6.05 1.00
CA ALA A 194 26.56 -6.58 0.44
C ALA A 194 26.80 -6.07 -1.00
N GLY A 195 27.55 -4.96 -1.13
CA GLY A 195 28.32 -4.61 -2.33
C GLY A 195 27.56 -4.12 -3.57
N GLN A 196 26.23 -4.26 -3.65
CA GLN A 196 25.42 -3.74 -4.75
C GLN A 196 24.47 -2.62 -4.31
N ARG A 197 24.20 -1.67 -5.23
CA ARG A 197 23.26 -0.56 -5.02
C ARG A 197 21.96 -1.11 -4.42
N ARG A 198 21.50 -0.50 -3.31
CA ARG A 198 20.21 -0.85 -2.68
C ARG A 198 19.10 -0.79 -3.71
N LYS A 199 18.52 -1.94 -4.05
CA LYS A 199 17.30 -2.00 -4.87
C LYS A 199 16.15 -1.46 -4.02
N GLN A 200 15.44 -0.45 -4.51
CA GLN A 200 14.27 0.07 -3.82
C GLN A 200 13.18 -1.02 -3.75
N PRO A 201 12.47 -1.16 -2.61
CA PRO A 201 11.31 -2.02 -2.52
C PRO A 201 10.25 -1.63 -3.57
N SER A 202 9.57 -2.62 -4.13
CA SER A 202 8.45 -2.39 -5.05
C SER A 202 7.21 -1.86 -4.28
N LEU A 203 6.20 -1.39 -5.02
CA LEU A 203 4.90 -1.03 -4.43
C LEU A 203 4.22 -2.25 -3.77
N ALA A 204 4.36 -3.44 -4.34
CA ALA A 204 3.80 -4.68 -3.78
C ALA A 204 4.47 -5.06 -2.45
N THR A 205 5.79 -4.91 -2.37
CA THR A 205 6.54 -5.14 -1.13
C THR A 205 6.12 -4.13 -0.05
N LEU A 206 6.02 -2.83 -0.39
CA LEU A 206 5.57 -1.81 0.56
C LEU A 206 4.12 -2.01 1.01
N ALA A 207 3.21 -2.39 0.10
CA ALA A 207 1.83 -2.72 0.42
C ALA A 207 1.73 -3.95 1.35
N THR A 208 2.59 -4.96 1.15
CA THR A 208 2.66 -6.13 2.02
C THR A 208 3.09 -5.77 3.44
N LEU A 209 4.10 -4.92 3.58
CA LEU A 209 4.57 -4.48 4.89
C LEU A 209 3.57 -3.53 5.59
N LEU A 210 2.87 -2.69 4.83
CA LEU A 210 1.76 -1.89 5.36
C LEU A 210 0.61 -2.79 5.85
N LEU A 211 0.21 -3.80 5.07
CA LEU A 211 -0.79 -4.78 5.49
C LEU A 211 -0.38 -5.47 6.77
N PHE A 212 0.88 -5.93 6.87
CA PHE A 212 1.43 -6.55 8.06
C PHE A 212 1.31 -5.65 9.30
N VAL A 213 1.76 -4.40 9.20
CA VAL A 213 1.68 -3.43 10.31
C VAL A 213 0.23 -3.10 10.69
N LEU A 214 -0.66 -3.01 9.71
CA LEU A 214 -2.07 -2.68 9.92
C LEU A 214 -2.86 -3.84 10.53
N ASP A 215 -2.79 -5.03 9.93
CA ASP A 215 -3.52 -6.24 10.36
C ASP A 215 -3.11 -6.66 11.78
N TRP A 216 -1.82 -6.58 12.08
CA TRP A 216 -1.28 -6.97 13.39
C TRP A 216 -1.23 -5.82 14.40
N GLN A 217 -1.60 -4.62 13.97
CA GLN A 217 -1.52 -3.41 14.76
C GLN A 217 -0.12 -3.17 15.36
N ILE A 218 0.94 -3.45 14.60
CA ILE A 218 2.32 -3.35 15.07
C ILE A 218 2.69 -1.89 15.36
N ASP A 219 3.19 -1.66 16.58
CA ASP A 219 3.79 -0.39 16.99
C ASP A 219 5.30 -0.55 17.18
N ASN A 220 6.00 -0.80 16.07
CA ASN A 220 7.45 -0.86 16.04
C ASN A 220 8.00 0.38 15.35
N ARG A 221 8.71 1.22 16.11
CA ARG A 221 9.21 2.50 15.62
C ARG A 221 10.20 2.36 14.46
N GLU A 222 11.14 1.41 14.55
CA GLU A 222 12.16 1.23 13.50
C GLU A 222 11.52 0.84 12.16
N LEU A 223 10.55 -0.07 12.19
CA LEU A 223 9.82 -0.52 11.01
C LEU A 223 8.96 0.62 10.43
N ASN A 224 8.23 1.35 11.27
CA ASN A 224 7.42 2.49 10.85
C ASN A 224 8.29 3.63 10.28
N ASP A 225 9.43 3.95 10.89
CA ASP A 225 10.36 4.96 10.39
C ASP A 225 10.96 4.56 9.04
N ALA A 226 11.33 3.28 8.88
CA ALA A 226 11.82 2.75 7.61
C ALA A 226 10.74 2.79 6.51
N LEU A 227 9.50 2.37 6.80
CA LEU A 227 8.38 2.46 5.87
C LEU A 227 8.11 3.90 5.45
N THR A 228 8.05 4.82 6.42
CA THR A 228 7.83 6.25 6.17
C THR A 228 8.85 6.81 5.20
N LEU A 229 10.14 6.48 5.38
CA LEU A 229 11.20 6.98 4.51
C LEU A 229 11.02 6.54 3.05
N TYR A 230 10.64 5.28 2.82
CA TYR A 230 10.40 4.78 1.46
C TYR A 230 9.13 5.37 0.86
N LEU A 231 8.02 5.37 1.61
CA LEU A 231 6.73 5.91 1.18
C LEU A 231 6.83 7.40 0.84
N PHE A 232 7.62 8.17 1.58
CA PHE A 232 7.88 9.58 1.32
C PHE A 232 8.57 9.83 -0.04
N ARG A 233 9.33 8.85 -0.55
CA ARG A 233 10.06 8.94 -1.83
C ARG A 233 9.28 8.38 -3.02
N LEU A 234 8.10 7.80 -2.83
CA LEU A 234 7.36 7.08 -3.87
C LEU A 234 6.67 7.94 -4.94
N ASP A 235 6.64 9.27 -4.80
CA ASP A 235 5.71 10.17 -5.52
C ASP A 235 5.58 9.89 -7.03
N ALA A 236 6.70 9.90 -7.76
CA ALA A 236 6.69 9.71 -9.22
C ALA A 236 6.15 8.34 -9.64
N ASN A 237 6.43 7.29 -8.85
CA ASN A 237 6.03 5.92 -9.18
C ASN A 237 4.57 5.61 -8.83
N LEU A 238 3.99 6.35 -7.88
CA LEU A 238 2.64 6.09 -7.39
C LEU A 238 1.57 6.84 -8.20
N ARG A 239 1.89 8.05 -8.69
CA ARG A 239 0.91 8.94 -9.33
C ARG A 239 0.18 8.30 -10.52
N ASP A 240 0.92 7.62 -11.39
CA ASP A 240 0.37 7.01 -12.61
C ASP A 240 0.18 5.49 -12.48
N SER A 241 0.25 4.97 -11.26
CA SER A 241 0.20 3.53 -11.01
C SER A 241 -1.24 3.02 -11.05
N PRO A 242 -1.52 1.88 -11.74
CA PRO A 242 -2.85 1.28 -11.72
C PRO A 242 -3.25 0.77 -10.33
N VAL A 243 -2.29 0.65 -9.40
CA VAL A 243 -2.49 0.22 -8.01
C VAL A 243 -2.46 1.38 -7.01
N ARG A 244 -2.61 2.63 -7.48
CA ARG A 244 -2.58 3.83 -6.64
C ARG A 244 -3.64 3.78 -5.54
N GLU A 245 -4.91 3.64 -5.92
CA GLU A 245 -6.03 3.71 -4.97
C GLU A 245 -5.96 2.71 -3.81
N PRO A 246 -5.70 1.40 -4.02
CA PRO A 246 -5.58 0.47 -2.90
C PRO A 246 -4.38 0.77 -2.00
N LEU A 247 -3.26 1.30 -2.55
CA LEU A 247 -2.16 1.76 -1.71
C LEU A 247 -2.54 3.01 -0.90
N ILE A 248 -3.25 3.97 -1.50
CA ILE A 248 -3.79 5.12 -0.77
C ILE A 248 -4.74 4.67 0.34
N ALA A 249 -5.57 3.66 0.10
CA ALA A 249 -6.45 3.09 1.12
C ALA A 249 -5.66 2.55 2.33
N LEU A 250 -4.58 1.78 2.11
CA LEU A 250 -3.68 1.35 3.19
C LEU A 250 -3.07 2.56 3.94
N LEU A 251 -2.62 3.59 3.21
CA LEU A 251 -2.05 4.79 3.83
C LEU A 251 -3.06 5.57 4.67
N ARG A 252 -4.34 5.63 4.27
CA ARG A 252 -5.42 6.25 5.07
C ARG A 252 -5.54 5.63 6.46
N HIS A 253 -5.35 4.32 6.57
CA HIS A 253 -5.36 3.61 7.85
C HIS A 253 -4.04 3.74 8.64
N TRP A 254 -2.91 3.87 7.94
CA TRP A 254 -1.59 3.85 8.56
C TRP A 254 -1.09 5.22 9.04
N ILE A 255 -1.34 6.28 8.28
CA ILE A 255 -0.88 7.65 8.58
C ILE A 255 -1.39 8.18 9.93
N PRO A 256 -2.66 8.00 10.33
CA PRO A 256 -3.16 8.50 11.64
C PRO A 256 -2.47 7.88 12.86
N ARG A 257 -1.77 6.75 12.65
CA ARG A 257 -1.07 6.00 13.69
C ARG A 257 0.38 6.43 13.87
N GLN A 258 0.90 7.28 12.98
CA GLN A 258 2.31 7.66 13.02
C GLN A 258 2.61 8.60 14.18
N GLU A 259 3.80 8.45 14.76
CA GLU A 259 4.28 9.26 15.86
C GLU A 259 5.77 9.60 15.69
N GLY A 260 6.26 10.57 16.45
CA GLY A 260 7.68 10.91 16.49
C GLY A 260 8.19 11.53 15.18
N PRO A 261 9.47 11.32 14.81
CA PRO A 261 10.11 11.97 13.65
C PRO A 261 9.40 11.71 12.32
N SER A 262 8.73 10.57 12.18
CA SER A 262 7.98 10.18 10.98
C SER A 262 6.72 10.98 10.74
N THR A 263 6.23 11.71 11.76
CA THR A 263 5.07 12.61 11.67
C THR A 263 5.21 13.62 10.53
N TYR A 264 6.39 14.25 10.39
CA TYR A 264 6.63 15.24 9.34
C TYR A 264 6.50 14.65 7.93
N MET A 265 7.15 13.52 7.68
CA MET A 265 7.09 12.85 6.38
C MET A 265 5.68 12.33 6.08
N SER A 266 4.97 11.83 7.08
CA SER A 266 3.60 11.33 6.96
C SER A 266 2.61 12.44 6.57
N MET A 267 2.77 13.64 7.12
CA MET A 267 1.99 14.82 6.70
C MET A 267 2.32 15.26 5.28
N HIS A 268 3.56 15.12 4.82
CA HIS A 268 3.89 15.38 3.41
C HIS A 268 3.25 14.35 2.47
N ILE A 269 3.32 13.06 2.83
CA ILE A 269 2.65 11.98 2.09
C ILE A 269 1.15 12.31 1.97
N SER A 270 0.53 12.77 3.06
CA SER A 270 -0.90 13.07 3.05
C SER A 270 -1.28 14.26 2.17
N LEU A 271 -0.52 15.36 2.22
CA LEU A 271 -0.76 16.54 1.39
C LEU A 271 -0.64 16.23 -0.10
N ARG A 272 0.40 15.49 -0.47
CA ARG A 272 0.69 15.06 -1.84
C ARG A 272 -0.38 14.15 -2.41
N HIS A 273 -0.87 13.19 -1.60
CA HIS A 273 -1.79 12.17 -2.09
C HIS A 273 -3.26 12.43 -1.73
N GLY A 274 -3.58 13.51 -1.01
CA GLY A 274 -4.96 13.85 -0.67
C GLY A 274 -5.56 13.02 0.46
N ILE A 275 -4.77 12.67 1.48
CA ILE A 275 -5.20 11.80 2.59
C ILE A 275 -5.70 12.66 3.76
N ALA A 276 -7.01 12.86 3.84
CA ALA A 276 -7.64 13.75 4.81
C ALA A 276 -7.55 13.26 6.26
N GLU A 277 -7.41 11.95 6.45
CA GLU A 277 -7.27 11.27 7.74
C GLU A 277 -6.03 11.76 8.51
N ALA A 278 -5.05 12.35 7.82
CA ALA A 278 -3.90 13.00 8.44
C ALA A 278 -4.25 14.19 9.35
N ARG A 279 -5.50 14.69 9.33
CA ARG A 279 -5.98 15.67 10.31
C ARG A 279 -5.77 15.21 11.76
N VAL A 280 -5.94 13.91 12.04
CA VAL A 280 -5.73 13.34 13.38
C VAL A 280 -4.27 13.50 13.82
N LEU A 281 -3.34 13.31 12.88
CA LEU A 281 -1.92 13.50 13.12
C LEU A 281 -1.59 14.98 13.36
N ALA A 282 -2.20 15.88 12.58
CA ALA A 282 -2.02 17.31 12.71
C ALA A 282 -2.60 17.88 14.02
N GLU A 283 -3.76 17.40 14.47
CA GLU A 283 -4.32 17.75 15.78
C GLU A 283 -3.39 17.32 16.92
N ARG A 284 -2.88 16.08 16.88
CA ARG A 284 -1.92 15.58 17.87
C ARG A 284 -0.64 16.40 17.89
N ALA A 285 -0.12 16.74 16.71
CA ALA A 285 1.06 17.58 16.52
C ALA A 285 0.91 19.00 17.10
N LEU A 286 -0.32 19.54 17.14
CA LEU A 286 -0.63 20.86 17.64
C LEU A 286 -1.17 20.86 19.09
N SER A 287 -1.29 19.69 19.71
CA SER A 287 -1.68 19.58 21.12
C SER A 287 -0.67 20.26 22.05
N ALA A 288 -1.15 20.78 23.18
CA ALA A 288 -0.32 21.54 24.13
C ALA A 288 0.90 20.75 24.62
N THR A 289 0.74 19.44 24.84
CA THR A 289 1.81 18.53 25.26
C THR A 289 2.88 18.36 24.18
N ALA A 290 2.47 18.14 22.92
CA ALA A 290 3.38 18.03 21.79
C ALA A 290 4.15 19.34 21.56
N VAL A 291 3.46 20.49 21.66
CA VAL A 291 4.08 21.82 21.51
C VAL A 291 5.12 22.08 22.61
N ALA A 292 4.86 21.68 23.85
CA ALA A 292 5.82 21.86 24.95
C ALA A 292 7.12 21.06 24.72
N ALA A 293 7.01 19.78 24.34
CA ALA A 293 8.16 18.93 24.04
C ALA A 293 8.96 19.46 22.83
N GLU A 294 8.27 19.93 21.80
CA GLU A 294 8.93 20.41 20.58
C GLU A 294 9.61 21.77 20.80
N ARG A 295 9.01 22.69 21.57
CA ARG A 295 9.65 23.98 21.93
C ARG A 295 11.03 23.79 22.55
N GLN A 296 11.23 22.72 23.32
CA GLN A 296 12.54 22.40 23.89
C GLN A 296 13.56 22.02 22.81
N ARG A 297 13.14 21.27 21.78
CA ARG A 297 13.97 20.91 20.62
C ARG A 297 14.20 22.10 19.70
N GLU A 298 13.19 22.93 19.46
CA GLU A 298 13.28 24.15 18.67
C GLU A 298 14.24 25.15 19.29
N LYS A 299 14.22 25.31 20.63
CA LYS A 299 15.22 26.12 21.35
C LYS A 299 16.66 25.62 21.13
N LYS A 300 16.85 24.30 21.06
CA LYS A 300 18.16 23.69 20.79
C LYS A 300 18.62 23.86 19.33
N ASN A 301 17.68 23.83 18.38
CA ASN A 301 17.97 23.80 16.94
C ASN A 301 17.71 25.14 16.21
N GLY A 302 17.13 26.13 16.88
CA GLY A 302 16.85 27.47 16.37
C GLY A 302 15.71 27.59 15.33
N ARG A 303 14.94 26.53 15.04
CA ARG A 303 13.86 26.53 14.02
C ARG A 303 12.73 25.55 14.33
N THR A 304 11.49 25.92 13.99
CA THR A 304 10.33 25.02 13.92
C THR A 304 10.40 24.19 12.64
N TYR A 305 10.58 22.88 12.74
CA TYR A 305 10.77 22.06 11.54
C TYR A 305 9.49 21.45 10.96
N TRP A 306 8.41 21.29 11.74
CA TRP A 306 7.26 20.51 11.25
C TRP A 306 5.88 20.93 11.76
N ARG A 307 5.75 21.75 12.83
CA ARG A 307 4.43 22.21 13.32
C ARG A 307 3.66 23.03 12.29
N HIS A 308 4.36 23.79 11.44
CA HIS A 308 3.72 24.55 10.36
C HIS A 308 3.02 23.63 9.37
N LEU A 309 3.57 22.43 9.15
CA LEU A 309 2.99 21.45 8.25
C LEU A 309 1.68 20.89 8.80
N ALA A 310 1.56 20.74 10.12
CA ALA A 310 0.30 20.37 10.76
C ALA A 310 -0.77 21.44 10.51
N VAL A 311 -0.44 22.72 10.61
CA VAL A 311 -1.36 23.81 10.26
C VAL A 311 -1.79 23.73 8.80
N VAL A 312 -0.87 23.43 7.87
CA VAL A 312 -1.18 23.26 6.45
C VAL A 312 -2.09 22.06 6.19
N VAL A 313 -1.87 20.93 6.86
CA VAL A 313 -2.76 19.76 6.80
C VAL A 313 -4.17 20.14 7.24
N LEU A 314 -4.31 20.89 8.34
CA LEU A 314 -5.62 21.36 8.80
C LEU A 314 -6.22 22.42 7.86
N ALA A 315 -5.42 23.27 7.23
CA ALA A 315 -5.91 24.20 6.22
C ALA A 315 -6.46 23.48 4.99
N ARG A 316 -5.87 22.33 4.62
CA ARG A 316 -6.28 21.55 3.44
C ARG A 316 -7.47 20.64 3.71
N PHE A 317 -7.46 19.93 4.83
CA PHE A 317 -8.40 18.83 5.12
C PHE A 317 -9.27 19.06 6.36
N GLY A 318 -9.02 20.14 7.09
CA GLY A 318 -9.77 20.49 8.28
C GLY A 318 -11.15 21.05 7.96
N ASP A 319 -11.88 21.30 9.03
CA ASP A 319 -13.25 21.83 9.08
C ASP A 319 -13.36 22.83 10.25
N ASP A 320 -14.57 23.35 10.49
CA ASP A 320 -14.84 24.35 11.53
C ASP A 320 -14.38 23.95 12.93
N ARG A 321 -14.30 22.66 13.26
CA ARG A 321 -13.85 22.20 14.59
C ARG A 321 -12.37 22.52 14.83
N HIS A 322 -11.59 22.61 13.75
CA HIS A 322 -10.17 22.89 13.80
C HIS A 322 -9.86 24.38 14.02
N VAL A 323 -10.86 25.27 13.93
CA VAL A 323 -10.71 26.68 14.30
C VAL A 323 -10.25 26.82 15.76
N ALA A 324 -10.80 26.02 16.66
CA ALA A 324 -10.41 26.02 18.08
C ALA A 324 -8.95 25.56 18.29
N VAL A 325 -8.48 24.62 17.48
CA VAL A 325 -7.09 24.11 17.51
C VAL A 325 -6.10 25.16 17.01
N LEU A 326 -6.47 25.91 15.97
CA LEU A 326 -5.58 26.87 15.30
C LEU A 326 -5.57 28.26 15.96
N THR A 327 -6.66 28.67 16.61
CA THR A 327 -6.79 30.01 17.22
C THR A 327 -5.66 30.34 18.20
N PRO A 328 -5.24 29.44 19.12
CA PRO A 328 -4.13 29.73 20.03
C PRO A 328 -2.80 30.04 19.32
N LEU A 329 -2.60 29.53 18.11
CA LEU A 329 -1.37 29.73 17.32
C LEU A 329 -1.25 31.14 16.75
N LEU A 330 -2.31 31.95 16.79
CA LEU A 330 -2.23 33.38 16.45
C LEU A 330 -1.27 34.16 17.35
N ASN A 331 -0.99 33.63 18.54
CA ASN A 331 -0.01 34.20 19.48
C ASN A 331 1.39 33.58 19.33
N ASP A 332 1.59 32.64 18.41
CA ASP A 332 2.88 31.98 18.20
C ASP A 332 3.71 32.73 17.15
N SER A 333 4.68 33.53 17.60
CA SER A 333 5.58 34.30 16.75
C SER A 333 6.82 33.50 16.30
N THR A 334 6.83 32.18 16.45
CA THR A 334 8.03 31.38 16.12
C THR A 334 8.31 31.47 14.60
N PRO A 335 9.54 31.82 14.18
CA PRO A 335 9.88 31.91 12.76
C PRO A 335 9.92 30.52 12.12
N THR A 336 9.39 30.42 10.91
CA THR A 336 9.41 29.21 10.08
C THR A 336 10.64 29.25 9.14
N PRO A 337 11.02 28.14 8.48
CA PRO A 337 12.09 28.17 7.49
C PRO A 337 11.74 28.98 6.22
N TYR A 338 10.47 29.37 6.06
CA TYR A 338 9.99 30.10 4.90
C TYR A 338 10.13 31.60 5.10
N GLY A 339 10.52 32.28 4.04
CA GLY A 339 10.55 33.73 3.98
C GLY A 339 10.91 34.20 2.59
N ARG A 340 10.44 35.38 2.25
CA ARG A 340 10.77 36.04 0.99
C ARG A 340 11.97 36.96 1.22
N ARG A 341 12.91 36.95 0.28
CA ARG A 341 14.00 37.94 0.26
C ARG A 341 13.64 39.00 -0.77
N GLN A 342 13.49 40.24 -0.33
CA GLN A 342 13.27 41.40 -1.19
C GLN A 342 14.43 42.38 -0.96
N GLY A 343 15.48 42.24 -1.77
CA GLY A 343 16.73 42.99 -1.59
C GLY A 343 17.45 42.64 -0.29
N ALA A 344 17.72 43.66 0.54
CA ALA A 344 18.38 43.51 1.85
C ALA A 344 17.41 43.04 2.96
N GLN A 345 16.09 43.19 2.75
CA GLN A 345 15.07 42.85 3.74
C GLN A 345 14.56 41.42 3.51
N ARG A 346 14.36 40.70 4.61
CA ARG A 346 13.84 39.33 4.60
C ARG A 346 12.56 39.29 5.43
N ASP A 347 11.44 39.10 4.75
CA ASP A 347 10.16 38.89 5.39
C ASP A 347 10.09 37.41 5.79
N VAL A 348 10.05 37.16 7.10
CA VAL A 348 10.04 35.81 7.66
C VAL A 348 8.60 35.43 7.99
N THR A 349 8.14 34.32 7.45
CA THR A 349 6.82 33.77 7.78
C THR A 349 6.87 33.21 9.19
N GLN A 350 5.94 33.62 10.04
CA GLN A 350 5.77 33.15 11.42
C GLN A 350 4.65 32.11 11.52
N MET A 351 4.63 31.34 12.61
CA MET A 351 3.57 30.36 12.85
C MET A 351 2.17 31.00 12.84
N CYS A 352 2.03 32.18 13.46
CA CYS A 352 0.78 32.94 13.50
C CYS A 352 0.31 33.38 12.10
N ASP A 353 1.20 33.62 11.14
CA ASP A 353 0.85 33.97 9.76
C ASP A 353 0.16 32.79 9.07
N ILE A 354 0.74 31.59 9.20
CA ILE A 354 0.20 30.35 8.62
C ILE A 354 -1.11 29.98 9.32
N ALA A 355 -1.19 30.13 10.65
CA ALA A 355 -2.40 29.88 11.42
C ALA A 355 -3.54 30.82 11.00
N LEU A 356 -3.25 32.12 10.83
CA LEU A 356 -4.24 33.09 10.36
C LEU A 356 -4.75 32.74 8.96
N ALA A 357 -3.86 32.41 8.02
CA ALA A 357 -4.27 32.01 6.67
C ALA A 357 -5.16 30.74 6.69
N ALA A 358 -4.80 29.75 7.50
CA ALA A 358 -5.59 28.54 7.70
C ALA A 358 -6.99 28.84 8.26
N LEU A 359 -7.08 29.70 9.28
CA LEU A 359 -8.33 30.11 9.90
C LEU A 359 -9.27 30.83 8.92
N VAL A 360 -8.74 31.78 8.14
CA VAL A 360 -9.48 32.50 7.10
C VAL A 360 -10.03 31.53 6.05
N LYS A 361 -9.20 30.56 5.62
CA LYS A 361 -9.61 29.52 4.67
C LYS A 361 -10.70 28.61 5.22
N LEU A 362 -10.57 28.15 6.46
CA LEU A 362 -11.58 27.29 7.10
C LEU A 362 -12.94 27.99 7.18
N ARG A 363 -12.94 29.31 7.39
CA ARG A 363 -14.15 30.15 7.34
C ARG A 363 -14.60 30.54 5.94
N LYS A 364 -13.94 30.06 4.89
CA LYS A 364 -14.22 30.39 3.48
C LYS A 364 -14.24 31.90 3.23
N ARG A 365 -13.40 32.66 3.93
CA ARG A 365 -13.22 34.11 3.74
C ARG A 365 -12.06 34.38 2.78
N ASP A 366 -12.02 35.58 2.22
CA ASP A 366 -10.92 36.01 1.37
C ASP A 366 -9.71 36.42 2.23
N LEU A 367 -8.52 35.94 1.87
CA LEU A 367 -7.26 36.28 2.52
C LEU A 367 -6.90 37.76 2.32
N SER A 368 -7.34 38.37 1.22
CA SER A 368 -7.07 39.79 0.93
C SER A 368 -7.68 40.73 1.98
N GLU A 369 -8.85 40.39 2.55
CA GLU A 369 -9.52 41.14 3.63
C GLU A 369 -8.71 41.18 4.93
N PHE A 370 -7.82 40.20 5.11
CA PHE A 370 -6.92 40.10 6.25
C PHE A 370 -5.51 40.60 5.92
N GLY A 371 -5.32 41.26 4.77
CA GLY A 371 -4.08 41.93 4.42
C GLY A 371 -2.99 41.02 3.83
N PHE A 372 -3.30 39.75 3.53
CA PHE A 372 -2.38 38.93 2.76
C PHE A 372 -2.34 39.41 1.30
N ARG A 373 -1.14 39.71 0.80
CA ARG A 373 -0.87 40.18 -0.57
C ARG A 373 -0.02 39.17 -1.32
N ASP A 374 -0.20 39.06 -2.63
CA ASP A 374 0.61 38.22 -3.52
C ASP A 374 0.70 36.73 -3.15
N ILE A 375 -0.36 36.18 -2.56
CA ILE A 375 -0.41 34.77 -2.16
C ILE A 375 -0.35 33.90 -3.41
N ARG A 376 0.62 32.98 -3.45
CA ARG A 376 0.69 31.96 -4.50
C ARG A 376 0.03 30.68 -4.02
N GLN A 377 -0.92 30.18 -4.79
CA GLN A 377 -1.53 28.88 -4.53
C GLN A 377 -0.51 27.76 -4.79
N HIS A 378 -0.59 26.69 -4.00
CA HIS A 378 0.21 25.48 -4.20
C HIS A 378 -0.71 24.25 -4.26
N PRO A 379 -0.60 23.40 -5.30
CA PRO A 379 -1.55 22.30 -5.52
C PRO A 379 -1.58 21.29 -4.36
N GLU A 380 -0.44 21.02 -3.73
CA GLU A 380 -0.32 20.09 -2.58
C GLU A 380 -0.46 20.77 -1.21
N GLN A 381 0.18 21.93 -0.99
CA GLN A 381 0.27 22.59 0.34
C GLN A 381 -0.74 23.73 0.55
N VAL A 382 -1.74 23.87 -0.33
CA VAL A 382 -2.69 25.00 -0.37
C VAL A 382 -2.02 26.29 -0.85
N TRP A 383 -0.93 26.72 -0.23
CA TRP A 383 -0.19 27.93 -0.57
C TRP A 383 1.32 27.68 -0.60
N ASP A 384 2.05 28.54 -1.31
CA ASP A 384 3.46 28.73 -1.08
C ASP A 384 3.65 29.50 0.23
N LEU A 385 4.14 28.80 1.26
CA LEU A 385 4.28 29.34 2.61
C LEU A 385 5.18 30.58 2.66
N GLY A 386 6.13 30.73 1.74
CA GLY A 386 6.97 31.93 1.66
C GLY A 386 6.21 33.18 1.23
N THR A 387 4.98 33.05 0.73
CA THR A 387 4.11 34.17 0.34
C THR A 387 3.13 34.60 1.43
N LEU A 388 3.15 33.95 2.61
CA LEU A 388 2.27 34.27 3.73
C LEU A 388 2.88 35.29 4.71
N ALA A 389 4.14 35.69 4.53
CA ALA A 389 4.77 36.66 5.41
C ALA A 389 4.14 38.06 5.23
N PHE A 390 3.89 38.76 6.34
CA PHE A 390 3.59 40.18 6.34
C PHE A 390 4.86 41.02 6.24
N ALA A 391 4.77 42.20 5.62
CA ALA A 391 5.91 43.11 5.46
C ALA A 391 6.36 43.74 6.79
N SER A 392 5.47 43.75 7.80
CA SER A 392 5.80 44.24 9.14
C SER A 392 4.95 43.59 10.24
N ASP A 393 5.46 43.66 11.48
CA ASP A 393 4.72 43.25 12.68
C ASP A 393 3.44 44.07 12.90
N GLN A 394 3.41 45.32 12.42
CA GLN A 394 2.22 46.16 12.51
C GLN A 394 1.10 45.65 11.60
N GLU A 395 1.42 45.29 10.34
CA GLU A 395 0.46 44.71 9.42
C GLU A 395 -0.07 43.37 9.95
N ARG A 396 0.81 42.51 10.47
CA ARG A 396 0.43 41.25 11.10
C ARG A 396 -0.55 41.43 12.26
N ARG A 397 -0.24 42.33 13.20
CA ARG A 397 -1.13 42.63 14.34
C ARG A 397 -2.48 43.15 13.89
N ARG A 398 -2.52 43.99 12.85
CA ARG A 398 -3.76 44.49 12.25
C ARG A 398 -4.59 43.36 11.64
N ALA A 399 -3.95 42.44 10.92
CA ALA A 399 -4.59 41.27 10.33
C ALA A 399 -5.23 40.36 11.39
N ILE A 400 -4.49 40.07 12.46
CA ILE A 400 -4.99 39.27 13.59
C ILE A 400 -6.14 39.99 14.32
N ALA A 401 -6.05 41.31 14.52
CA ALA A 401 -7.14 42.09 15.10
C ALA A 401 -8.41 42.08 14.22
N ASN A 402 -8.25 42.14 12.89
CA ASN A 402 -9.37 42.02 11.94
C ASN A 402 -10.04 40.65 12.08
N TRP A 403 -9.26 39.57 12.19
CA TRP A 403 -9.78 38.22 12.44
C TRP A 403 -10.63 38.14 13.70
N HIS A 404 -10.12 38.63 14.84
CA HIS A 404 -10.88 38.60 16.09
C HIS A 404 -12.19 39.40 16.00
N ARG A 405 -12.19 40.56 15.33
CA ARG A 405 -13.42 41.35 15.11
C ARG A 405 -14.43 40.58 14.26
N ALA A 406 -13.98 39.92 13.20
CA ALA A 406 -14.84 39.13 12.33
C ALA A 406 -15.46 37.92 13.06
N GLU A 407 -14.69 37.22 13.90
CA GLU A 407 -15.24 36.10 14.70
C GLU A 407 -16.24 36.58 15.77
N GLN A 408 -16.01 37.74 16.38
CA GLN A 408 -16.97 38.33 17.32
C GLN A 408 -18.29 38.71 16.65
N ALA A 409 -18.25 39.22 15.42
CA ALA A 409 -19.45 39.56 14.65
C ALA A 409 -20.29 38.31 14.32
N VAL A 410 -19.65 37.19 13.98
CA VAL A 410 -20.34 35.91 13.76
C VAL A 410 -21.02 35.40 15.03
N ASN A 411 -20.34 35.45 16.17
CA ASN A 411 -20.90 34.98 17.44
C ASN A 411 -22.04 35.86 17.98
N ARG A 412 -22.15 37.11 17.53
CA ARG A 412 -23.22 38.04 17.92
C ARG A 412 -24.45 38.00 17.01
N SER A 413 -24.36 37.37 15.84
CA SER A 413 -25.50 37.24 14.95
C SER A 413 -26.46 36.18 15.52
N PRO A 414 -27.76 36.49 15.72
CA PRO A 414 -28.72 35.53 16.25
C PRO A 414 -28.78 34.33 15.30
N ARG A 415 -28.55 33.13 15.83
CA ARG A 415 -28.79 31.88 15.08
C ARG A 415 -30.27 31.86 14.73
N THR A 416 -30.59 32.11 13.47
CA THR A 416 -31.96 31.99 12.96
C THR A 416 -32.41 30.55 13.18
N PRO A 417 -33.56 30.32 13.85
CA PRO A 417 -34.03 28.98 14.21
C PRO A 417 -34.27 28.08 13.00
#